data_AF-A0A8J4PZJ0-F1
#
_entry.id   AF-A0A8J4PZJ0-F1
#
_cell.length_a   1.000
_cell.length_b   1.000
_cell.length_c   1.000
_cell.angle_alpha   90.00
_cell.angle_beta   90.00
_cell.angle_gamma   90.00
#
_symmetry.space_group_name_H-M   'P 1'
#
loop_
_entity.id
_entity.type
_entity.pdbx_description
1 polymer ?
#
loop_
_entity_poly.entity_id
_entity_poly.type
_entity_poly.pdbx_seq_one_letter_code
_entity_poly.pdbx_strand_id
1 'polypeptide(L)'
;MIHSNNNSTFSFLKINVPECPTNSPLNPYLSYPSISLIFGCLSLSCFIFAIIIAFKYNSVDVFNKKIRTQTISNTLWILYYMTLGLRGACNTVRYAMDKTQEERIEAIFFIASLTLHGFTALALSLALNHQRRYRSSSQQQSTHKESEPLLGHIQSVDHHSRSISTSTRIRSQIQKFISPSEIVFLLCFICFLVFLYLEIDKESKVFYYILLAFFILQHIPIIILVFMISFSLSPEGPTKKSRVLLFFGAIFNLSNYLPLFVWAQFLPGGCHLYIMSYVDLIQIFDFVSLLFFFLFLRSEYVRNVEECIWTAVSQIQDTFDFRLF
;
A
#
# COMPACT_ATOMS: atom_id res chain seq x y z
N MET A 1 -48.37 -15.84 13.88
CA MET A 1 -47.51 -14.65 13.71
C MET A 1 -46.21 -14.91 14.45
N ILE A 2 -45.20 -15.39 13.73
CA ILE A 2 -43.84 -15.52 14.25
C ILE A 2 -43.21 -14.15 14.07
N HIS A 3 -43.14 -13.36 15.14
CA HIS A 3 -42.30 -12.17 15.16
C HIS A 3 -40.84 -12.66 15.13
N SER A 4 -40.27 -12.68 13.93
CA SER A 4 -38.83 -12.74 13.74
C SER A 4 -38.25 -11.48 14.38
N ASN A 5 -37.66 -11.66 15.57
CA ASN A 5 -36.74 -10.70 16.17
C ASN A 5 -35.46 -10.71 15.32
N ASN A 6 -35.44 -9.97 14.22
CA ASN A 6 -34.21 -9.62 13.51
C ASN A 6 -33.51 -8.43 14.21
N ASN A 7 -33.33 -8.53 15.52
CA ASN A 7 -32.66 -7.51 16.33
C ASN A 7 -31.29 -8.03 16.78
N SER A 8 -30.32 -7.97 15.88
CA SER A 8 -28.89 -7.76 16.14
C SER A 8 -28.11 -8.28 14.95
N THR A 9 -27.62 -7.40 14.07
CA THR A 9 -26.79 -7.89 12.96
C THR A 9 -25.36 -7.38 12.98
N PHE A 10 -24.96 -6.39 13.79
CA PHE A 10 -23.54 -5.94 13.84
C PHE A 10 -23.17 -5.19 15.12
N SER A 11 -23.53 -5.64 16.33
CA SER A 11 -23.29 -4.80 17.53
C SER A 11 -21.81 -4.46 17.76
N PHE A 12 -20.89 -5.38 17.43
CA PHE A 12 -19.44 -5.19 17.58
C PHE A 12 -18.80 -4.37 16.45
N LEU A 13 -19.45 -4.29 15.29
CA LEU A 13 -18.95 -3.60 14.10
C LEU A 13 -19.68 -2.26 13.84
N LYS A 14 -20.69 -1.93 14.64
CA LYS A 14 -21.39 -0.63 14.61
C LYS A 14 -20.43 0.49 15.02
N ILE A 15 -20.25 1.44 14.10
CA ILE A 15 -19.41 2.61 14.34
C ILE A 15 -20.29 3.74 14.87
N ASN A 16 -20.12 4.02 16.16
CA ASN A 16 -20.69 5.19 16.82
C ASN A 16 -19.65 6.32 16.78
N VAL A 17 -19.53 6.98 15.62
CA VAL A 17 -18.75 8.24 15.52
C VAL A 17 -19.63 9.36 16.09
N PRO A 18 -19.09 10.31 16.87
CA PRO A 18 -19.86 11.49 17.30
C PRO A 18 -20.28 12.35 16.09
N GLU A 19 -21.51 12.86 16.13
CA GLU A 19 -22.03 13.82 15.14
C GLU A 19 -21.43 15.21 15.40
N CYS A 20 -20.46 15.59 14.57
CA CYS A 20 -19.74 16.86 14.66
C CYS A 20 -19.80 17.61 13.33
N PRO A 21 -20.34 18.86 13.29
CA PRO A 21 -20.97 19.63 14.37
C PRO A 21 -22.43 19.19 14.63
N THR A 22 -22.90 19.25 15.89
CA THR A 22 -24.22 18.73 16.29
C THR A 22 -25.42 19.53 15.73
N ASN A 23 -25.22 20.81 15.39
CA ASN A 23 -26.26 21.73 14.87
C ASN A 23 -25.90 22.32 13.50
N SER A 24 -25.14 21.60 12.68
CA SER A 24 -24.73 22.11 11.36
C SER A 24 -25.91 22.09 10.38
N PRO A 25 -26.05 23.11 9.50
CA PRO A 25 -27.00 23.06 8.39
C PRO A 25 -26.70 21.94 7.38
N LEU A 26 -25.53 21.30 7.49
CA LEU A 26 -25.13 20.15 6.65
C LEU A 26 -25.66 18.81 7.19
N ASN A 27 -26.08 18.73 8.45
CA ASN A 27 -26.53 17.48 9.07
C ASN A 27 -27.75 16.83 8.37
N PRO A 28 -28.70 17.58 7.77
CA PRO A 28 -29.76 16.99 6.96
C PRO A 28 -29.28 16.28 5.69
N TYR A 29 -28.06 16.60 5.21
CA TYR A 29 -27.52 16.08 3.95
C TYR A 29 -26.35 15.11 4.16
N LEU A 30 -25.62 15.24 5.26
CA LEU A 30 -24.44 14.44 5.60
C LEU A 30 -24.52 14.02 7.06
N SER A 31 -24.58 12.71 7.30
CA SER A 31 -24.61 12.17 8.67
C SER A 31 -23.36 12.55 9.48
N TYR A 32 -22.19 12.51 8.84
CA TYR A 32 -20.91 12.85 9.47
C TYR A 32 -20.05 13.73 8.55
N PRO A 33 -20.31 15.05 8.51
CA PRO A 33 -19.73 15.93 7.51
C PRO A 33 -18.20 16.05 7.65
N SER A 34 -17.67 16.11 8.87
CA SER A 34 -16.21 16.24 9.11
C SER A 34 -15.45 15.05 8.54
N ILE A 35 -15.82 13.84 8.96
CA ILE A 35 -15.11 12.62 8.59
C ILE A 35 -15.31 12.26 7.11
N SER A 36 -16.49 12.53 6.56
CA SER A 36 -16.76 12.35 5.13
C SER A 36 -15.86 13.27 4.30
N LEU A 37 -15.71 14.54 4.68
CA LEU A 37 -14.78 15.46 4.02
C LEU A 37 -13.32 14.99 4.11
N ILE A 38 -12.87 14.53 5.28
CA ILE A 38 -11.50 14.04 5.47
C ILE A 38 -11.23 12.85 4.55
N PHE A 39 -12.12 11.85 4.52
CA PHE A 39 -11.98 10.71 3.61
C PHE A 39 -12.08 11.11 2.13
N GLY A 40 -12.91 12.10 1.80
CA GLY A 40 -13.04 12.63 0.44
C GLY A 40 -11.73 13.29 -0.02
N CYS A 41 -11.15 14.14 0.80
CA CYS A 41 -9.85 14.76 0.56
C CYS A 41 -8.71 13.73 0.48
N LEU A 42 -8.72 12.72 1.37
CA LEU A 42 -7.77 11.62 1.34
C LEU A 42 -7.86 10.82 0.03
N SER A 43 -9.08 10.46 -0.38
CA SER A 43 -9.35 9.72 -1.62
C SER A 43 -8.87 10.49 -2.84
N LEU A 44 -9.25 11.77 -2.95
CA LEU A 44 -8.83 12.64 -4.04
C LEU A 44 -7.30 12.76 -4.10
N SER A 45 -6.65 12.98 -2.96
CA SER A 45 -5.19 13.11 -2.89
C SER A 45 -4.49 11.81 -3.28
N CYS A 46 -5.02 10.66 -2.87
CA CYS A 46 -4.52 9.36 -3.27
C CYS A 46 -4.56 9.16 -4.79
N PHE A 47 -5.67 9.50 -5.44
CA PHE A 47 -5.79 9.40 -6.89
C PHE A 47 -4.87 10.38 -7.63
N ILE A 48 -4.76 11.62 -7.16
CA ILE A 48 -3.82 12.61 -7.71
C ILE A 48 -2.38 12.09 -7.60
N PHE A 49 -1.97 11.61 -6.42
CA PHE A 49 -0.63 11.05 -6.24
C PHE A 49 -0.40 9.79 -7.07
N ALA A 50 -1.38 8.90 -7.19
CA ALA A 50 -1.29 7.72 -8.06
C ALA A 50 -1.05 8.12 -9.52
N ILE A 51 -1.78 9.12 -10.03
CA ILE A 51 -1.63 9.68 -11.38
C ILE A 51 -0.22 10.27 -11.55
N ILE A 52 0.23 11.11 -10.61
CA ILE A 52 1.57 11.71 -10.66
C ILE A 52 2.64 10.63 -10.67
N ILE A 53 2.54 9.62 -9.79
CA ILE A 53 3.51 8.53 -9.74
C ILE A 53 3.50 7.73 -11.05
N ALA A 54 2.32 7.44 -11.62
CA ALA A 54 2.16 6.68 -12.85
C ALA A 54 2.80 7.37 -14.06
N PHE A 55 2.57 8.67 -14.22
CA PHE A 55 3.04 9.40 -15.39
C PHE A 55 4.43 10.01 -15.22
N LYS A 56 4.79 10.47 -14.02
CA LYS A 56 6.05 11.18 -13.77
C LYS A 56 7.13 10.31 -13.14
N TYR A 57 6.78 9.46 -12.17
CA TYR A 57 7.77 8.75 -11.36
C TYR A 57 7.97 7.28 -11.76
N ASN A 58 7.21 6.75 -12.73
CA ASN A 58 7.32 5.34 -13.14
C ASN A 58 8.33 5.11 -14.29
N SER A 59 8.85 6.17 -14.91
CA SER A 59 9.87 6.12 -15.96
C SER A 59 10.82 7.31 -15.85
N VAL A 60 12.04 7.14 -16.34
CA VAL A 60 13.02 8.23 -16.47
C VAL A 60 13.23 8.50 -17.96
N ASP A 61 13.23 9.77 -18.35
CA ASP A 61 13.51 10.19 -19.72
C ASP A 61 14.98 10.61 -19.81
N VAL A 62 15.79 9.86 -20.56
CA VAL A 62 17.21 10.13 -20.80
C VAL A 62 17.42 10.26 -22.30
N PHE A 63 17.94 11.40 -22.77
CA PHE A 63 18.15 11.70 -24.21
C PHE A 63 16.90 11.44 -25.08
N ASN A 64 15.73 11.92 -24.66
CA ASN A 64 14.42 11.69 -25.31
C ASN A 64 13.97 10.22 -25.39
N LYS A 65 14.65 9.29 -24.73
CA LYS A 65 14.24 7.88 -24.63
C LYS A 65 13.70 7.60 -23.23
N LYS A 66 12.49 7.05 -23.16
CA LYS A 66 11.89 6.60 -21.90
C LYS A 66 12.52 5.28 -21.49
N ILE A 67 13.19 5.25 -20.35
CA ILE A 67 13.77 4.05 -19.76
C ILE A 67 12.88 3.58 -18.60
N ARG A 68 12.50 2.30 -18.64
CA ARG A 68 11.74 1.65 -17.57
C ARG A 68 12.46 0.37 -17.15
N THR A 69 13.01 0.39 -15.94
CA THR A 69 13.64 -0.78 -15.32
C THR A 69 12.82 -1.24 -14.12
N GLN A 70 13.06 -2.47 -13.64
CA GLN A 70 12.47 -2.96 -12.39
C GLN A 70 12.89 -2.10 -11.19
N THR A 71 14.11 -1.55 -11.21
CA THR A 71 14.61 -0.65 -10.16
C THR A 71 13.85 0.68 -10.14
N ILE A 72 13.41 1.21 -11.29
CA ILE A 72 12.67 2.48 -11.38
C ILE A 72 11.16 2.30 -11.19
N SER A 73 10.61 1.12 -11.52
CA SER A 73 9.16 0.96 -11.55
C SER A 73 8.52 1.18 -10.17
N ASN A 74 7.45 1.98 -10.16
CA ASN A 74 6.67 2.31 -8.97
C ASN A 74 5.25 1.71 -9.03
N THR A 75 5.04 0.65 -9.83
CA THR A 75 3.72 0.01 -10.04
C THR A 75 3.04 -0.40 -8.73
N LEU A 76 3.79 -0.98 -7.78
CA LEU A 76 3.23 -1.41 -6.49
C LEU A 76 2.85 -0.23 -5.58
N TRP A 77 3.59 0.88 -5.66
CA TRP A 77 3.20 2.12 -5.00
C TRP A 77 1.93 2.70 -5.61
N ILE A 78 1.80 2.70 -6.94
CA ILE A 78 0.56 3.13 -7.61
C ILE A 78 -0.62 2.27 -7.14
N LEU A 79 -0.45 0.94 -7.06
CA LEU A 79 -1.48 0.03 -6.53
C LEU A 79 -1.85 0.37 -5.09
N TYR A 80 -0.88 0.66 -4.23
CA TYR A 80 -1.12 1.11 -2.86
C TYR A 80 -1.95 2.40 -2.81
N TYR A 81 -1.57 3.46 -3.54
CA TYR A 81 -2.34 4.70 -3.58
C TYR A 81 -3.74 4.50 -4.17
N MET A 82 -3.89 3.67 -5.22
CA MET A 82 -5.20 3.38 -5.82
C MET A 82 -6.12 2.65 -4.85
N THR A 83 -5.63 1.61 -4.18
CA THR A 83 -6.41 0.85 -3.19
C THR A 83 -6.78 1.69 -1.97
N LEU A 84 -5.87 2.56 -1.51
CA LEU A 84 -6.14 3.49 -0.42
C LEU A 84 -7.15 4.57 -0.84
N GLY A 85 -7.04 5.07 -2.07
CA GLY A 85 -7.99 6.01 -2.66
C GLY A 85 -9.39 5.43 -2.77
N LEU A 86 -9.52 4.18 -3.23
CA LEU A 86 -10.78 3.44 -3.27
C LEU A 86 -11.36 3.23 -1.86
N ARG A 87 -10.53 2.85 -0.88
CA ARG A 87 -10.95 2.72 0.52
C ARG A 87 -11.50 4.06 1.04
N GLY A 88 -10.78 5.15 0.78
CA GLY A 88 -11.21 6.51 1.13
C GLY A 88 -12.54 6.87 0.47
N ALA A 89 -12.73 6.57 -0.81
CA ALA A 89 -13.98 6.81 -1.53
C ALA A 89 -15.15 6.02 -0.91
N CYS A 90 -14.96 4.71 -0.65
CA CYS A 90 -15.96 3.87 0.02
C CYS A 90 -16.35 4.45 1.40
N ASN A 91 -15.38 4.89 2.19
CA ASN A 91 -15.65 5.52 3.49
C ASN A 91 -16.33 6.89 3.35
N THR A 92 -15.97 7.68 2.35
CA THR A 92 -16.60 8.98 2.07
C THR A 92 -18.09 8.81 1.84
N VAL A 93 -18.46 7.87 0.95
CA VAL A 93 -19.85 7.53 0.65
C VAL A 93 -20.55 7.01 1.91
N ARG A 94 -19.94 6.03 2.59
CA ARG A 94 -20.50 5.43 3.81
C ARG A 94 -20.80 6.45 4.91
N TYR A 95 -19.94 7.44 5.14
CA TYR A 95 -20.15 8.46 6.17
C TYR A 95 -20.99 9.65 5.70
N ALA A 96 -21.17 9.81 4.38
CA ALA A 96 -22.09 10.79 3.81
C ALA A 96 -23.55 10.31 3.88
N MET A 97 -23.79 9.01 3.70
CA MET A 97 -25.12 8.41 3.65
C MET A 97 -25.90 8.53 4.98
N ASP A 98 -27.22 8.62 4.88
CA ASP A 98 -28.15 8.55 6.02
C ASP A 98 -28.30 7.10 6.48
N LYS A 99 -27.82 6.81 7.70
CA LYS A 99 -27.84 5.47 8.30
C LYS A 99 -29.26 4.91 8.45
N THR A 100 -30.26 5.77 8.59
CA THR A 100 -31.64 5.33 8.89
C THR A 100 -32.36 4.78 7.67
N GLN A 101 -31.98 5.21 6.46
CA GLN A 101 -32.64 4.82 5.22
C GLN A 101 -31.89 3.71 4.45
N GLU A 102 -30.58 3.59 4.64
CA GLU A 102 -29.71 2.83 3.73
C GLU A 102 -28.85 1.74 4.40
N GLU A 103 -29.38 1.06 5.43
CA GLU A 103 -28.65 0.07 6.24
C GLU A 103 -27.97 -1.05 5.41
N ARG A 104 -28.63 -1.55 4.36
CA ARG A 104 -28.03 -2.58 3.48
C ARG A 104 -26.82 -2.06 2.70
N ILE A 105 -26.88 -0.82 2.23
CA ILE A 105 -25.82 -0.23 1.41
C ILE A 105 -24.63 0.13 2.32
N GLU A 106 -24.90 0.61 3.55
CA GLU A 106 -23.88 0.83 4.58
C GLU A 106 -23.08 -0.44 4.86
N ALA A 107 -23.74 -1.59 5.03
CA ALA A 107 -23.09 -2.87 5.27
C ALA A 107 -22.18 -3.28 4.10
N ILE A 108 -22.62 -3.09 2.85
CA ILE A 108 -21.80 -3.39 1.66
C ILE A 108 -20.54 -2.52 1.64
N PHE A 109 -20.68 -1.20 1.84
CA PHE A 109 -19.51 -0.30 1.86
C PHE A 109 -18.60 -0.56 3.06
N PHE A 110 -19.15 -1.00 4.19
CA PHE A 110 -18.35 -1.41 5.33
C PHE A 110 -17.48 -2.62 5.02
N ILE A 111 -18.06 -3.70 4.48
CA ILE A 111 -17.33 -4.90 4.07
C ILE A 111 -16.30 -4.58 2.99
N ALA A 112 -16.68 -3.76 2.00
CA ALA A 112 -15.79 -3.31 0.94
C ALA A 112 -14.60 -2.52 1.50
N SER A 113 -14.85 -1.61 2.44
CA SER A 113 -13.81 -0.81 3.10
C SER A 113 -12.84 -1.66 3.90
N LEU A 114 -13.33 -2.66 4.65
CA LEU A 114 -12.47 -3.60 5.39
C LEU A 114 -11.65 -4.49 4.45
N THR A 115 -12.26 -4.95 3.36
CA THR A 115 -11.54 -5.73 2.34
C THR A 115 -10.44 -4.90 1.70
N LEU A 116 -10.76 -3.66 1.30
CA LEU A 116 -9.79 -2.71 0.75
C LEU A 116 -8.70 -2.35 1.76
N HIS A 117 -9.01 -2.30 3.06
CA HIS A 117 -8.01 -2.13 4.10
C HIS A 117 -6.94 -3.24 4.05
N GLY A 118 -7.36 -4.51 4.02
CA GLY A 118 -6.42 -5.63 3.87
C GLY A 118 -5.59 -5.54 2.59
N PHE A 119 -6.21 -5.13 1.47
CA PHE A 119 -5.49 -4.88 0.21
C PHE A 119 -4.47 -3.75 0.32
N THR A 120 -4.77 -2.67 1.04
CA THR A 120 -3.82 -1.57 1.26
C THR A 120 -2.59 -2.03 2.05
N ALA A 121 -2.77 -2.84 3.09
CA ALA A 121 -1.67 -3.40 3.87
C ALA A 121 -0.80 -4.35 3.03
N LEU A 122 -1.44 -5.21 2.21
CA LEU A 122 -0.73 -6.09 1.27
C LEU A 122 0.05 -5.28 0.23
N ALA A 123 -0.59 -4.31 -0.42
CA ALA A 123 0.03 -3.48 -1.46
C ALA A 123 1.23 -2.70 -0.90
N LEU A 124 1.12 -2.12 0.30
CA LEU A 124 2.23 -1.43 0.95
C LEU A 124 3.37 -2.39 1.31
N SER A 125 3.05 -3.57 1.84
CA SER A 125 4.05 -4.61 2.14
C SER A 125 4.82 -5.05 0.89
N LEU A 126 4.11 -5.25 -0.23
CA LEU A 126 4.72 -5.58 -1.51
C LEU A 126 5.57 -4.42 -2.05
N ALA A 127 5.07 -3.18 -1.99
CA ALA A 127 5.80 -1.99 -2.44
C ALA A 127 7.11 -1.79 -1.67
N LEU A 128 7.09 -1.95 -0.35
CA LEU A 128 8.27 -1.88 0.50
C LEU A 128 9.22 -3.07 0.28
N ASN A 129 8.70 -4.28 0.09
CA ASN A 129 9.54 -5.44 -0.20
C ASN A 129 10.24 -5.29 -1.56
N HIS A 130 9.54 -4.76 -2.56
CA HIS A 130 10.12 -4.40 -3.86
C HIS A 130 11.21 -3.32 -3.71
N GLN A 131 10.94 -2.26 -2.93
CA GLN A 131 11.94 -1.23 -2.61
C GLN A 131 13.20 -1.84 -1.96
N ARG A 132 13.02 -2.73 -0.99
CA ARG A 132 14.15 -3.41 -0.34
C ARG A 132 14.94 -4.25 -1.34
N ARG A 133 14.27 -5.12 -2.11
CA ARG A 133 14.90 -6.08 -3.04
C ARG A 133 15.65 -5.41 -4.18
N TYR A 134 15.02 -4.45 -4.85
CA TYR A 134 15.53 -3.92 -6.12
C TYR A 134 16.21 -2.56 -6.01
N ARG A 135 16.09 -1.86 -4.87
CA ARG A 135 16.69 -0.53 -4.70
C ARG A 135 17.68 -0.44 -3.54
N SER A 136 17.67 -1.40 -2.62
CA SER A 136 18.62 -1.40 -1.48
C SER A 136 19.75 -2.44 -1.63
N SER A 137 19.71 -3.27 -2.68
CA SER A 137 20.62 -4.42 -2.89
C SER A 137 21.25 -4.48 -4.29
N SER A 138 21.11 -3.42 -5.08
CA SER A 138 21.23 -3.44 -6.55
C SER A 138 22.62 -3.72 -7.13
N GLN A 139 23.70 -3.70 -6.34
CA GLN A 139 25.04 -3.85 -6.92
C GLN A 139 25.51 -5.28 -7.19
N GLN A 140 24.89 -6.30 -6.60
CA GLN A 140 25.42 -7.67 -6.72
C GLN A 140 24.99 -8.42 -7.99
N GLN A 141 24.13 -7.86 -8.86
CA GLN A 141 23.65 -8.58 -10.06
C GLN A 141 24.00 -7.95 -11.41
N SER A 142 24.39 -6.67 -11.48
CA SER A 142 24.75 -6.02 -12.75
C SER A 142 26.20 -6.28 -13.17
N THR A 143 27.13 -6.50 -12.23
CA THR A 143 28.55 -6.73 -12.53
C THR A 143 28.86 -8.05 -13.25
N HIS A 144 27.90 -8.98 -13.38
CA HIS A 144 28.17 -10.29 -13.97
C HIS A 144 27.40 -10.60 -15.27
N LYS A 145 26.55 -9.69 -15.76
CA LYS A 145 25.70 -9.93 -16.95
C LYS A 145 25.75 -8.87 -18.05
N GLU A 146 26.38 -7.72 -17.84
CA GLU A 146 26.45 -6.65 -18.86
C GLU A 146 27.61 -6.80 -19.86
N SER A 147 28.43 -7.86 -19.76
CA SER A 147 29.47 -8.16 -20.76
C SER A 147 28.98 -9.01 -21.95
N GLU A 148 27.66 -9.20 -22.11
CA GLU A 148 27.13 -9.73 -23.38
C GLU A 148 26.63 -8.58 -24.26
N PRO A 149 27.33 -8.26 -25.36
CA PRO A 149 26.81 -7.32 -26.35
C PRO A 149 25.50 -7.87 -26.92
N LEU A 150 24.65 -6.94 -27.38
CA LEU A 150 23.29 -7.07 -27.94
C LEU A 150 23.09 -8.05 -29.14
N LEU A 151 23.85 -9.15 -29.23
CA LEU A 151 23.78 -10.17 -30.28
C LEU A 151 23.31 -11.56 -29.81
N GLY A 152 22.89 -11.74 -28.55
CA GLY A 152 22.52 -13.06 -28.00
C GLY A 152 21.16 -13.64 -28.42
N HIS A 153 20.37 -12.99 -29.29
CA HIS A 153 18.99 -13.42 -29.56
C HIS A 153 18.82 -14.51 -30.64
N ILE A 154 19.91 -15.03 -31.26
CA ILE A 154 19.77 -15.98 -32.40
C ILE A 154 20.45 -17.35 -32.17
N GLN A 155 21.27 -17.57 -31.13
CA GLN A 155 21.97 -18.85 -30.97
C GLN A 155 21.71 -19.51 -29.61
N SER A 156 20.56 -20.19 -29.49
CA SER A 156 20.44 -21.34 -28.58
C SER A 156 19.29 -22.25 -28.99
N VAL A 157 19.34 -22.76 -30.22
CA VAL A 157 18.69 -24.01 -30.59
C VAL A 157 19.83 -24.98 -30.87
N ASP A 158 20.23 -25.77 -29.86
CA ASP A 158 20.40 -27.21 -30.02
C ASP A 158 20.93 -27.92 -28.76
N HIS A 159 20.19 -28.96 -28.40
CA HIS A 159 20.60 -30.27 -27.88
C HIS A 159 21.70 -30.40 -26.80
N HIS A 160 21.26 -30.72 -25.56
CA HIS A 160 21.45 -32.07 -25.01
C HIS A 160 20.66 -32.35 -23.71
N SER A 161 19.70 -33.27 -23.83
CA SER A 161 19.27 -34.29 -22.85
C SER A 161 19.65 -34.17 -21.35
N ARG A 162 18.63 -34.11 -20.49
CA ARG A 162 18.37 -35.16 -19.47
C ARG A 162 17.03 -34.92 -18.76
N SER A 163 16.27 -36.01 -18.66
CA SER A 163 15.01 -36.17 -17.93
C SER A 163 15.15 -35.70 -16.48
N ILE A 164 14.74 -34.47 -16.22
CA ILE A 164 14.54 -33.94 -14.87
C ILE A 164 13.06 -33.60 -14.77
N SER A 165 12.40 -34.25 -13.82
CA SER A 165 10.98 -34.21 -13.51
C SER A 165 10.34 -32.83 -13.75
N THR A 166 9.26 -32.80 -14.54
CA THR A 166 8.48 -31.59 -14.86
C THR A 166 8.06 -30.81 -13.59
N SER A 167 7.92 -31.51 -12.46
CA SER A 167 7.67 -30.94 -11.13
C SER A 167 8.80 -30.03 -10.59
N THR A 168 10.08 -30.36 -10.83
CA THR A 168 11.22 -29.55 -10.34
C THR A 168 11.50 -28.31 -11.19
N ARG A 169 11.14 -28.34 -12.50
CA ARG A 169 11.19 -27.15 -13.36
C ARG A 169 10.12 -26.12 -13.00
N ILE A 170 8.90 -26.56 -12.72
CA ILE A 170 7.82 -25.66 -12.31
C ILE A 170 8.11 -25.06 -10.93
N ARG A 171 8.60 -25.88 -9.97
CA ARG A 171 8.98 -25.38 -8.64
C ARG A 171 10.14 -24.38 -8.69
N SER A 172 11.15 -24.60 -9.54
CA SER A 172 12.27 -23.65 -9.69
C SER A 172 11.91 -22.40 -10.49
N GLN A 173 10.93 -22.46 -11.39
CA GLN A 173 10.37 -21.26 -12.02
C GLN A 173 9.51 -20.46 -11.04
N ILE A 174 8.59 -21.09 -10.29
CA ILE A 174 7.75 -20.41 -9.29
C ILE A 174 8.60 -19.80 -8.17
N GLN A 175 9.63 -20.50 -7.69
CA GLN A 175 10.57 -19.98 -6.67
C GLN A 175 11.40 -18.80 -7.17
N LYS A 176 11.58 -18.62 -8.48
CA LYS A 176 12.24 -17.43 -9.03
C LYS A 176 11.34 -16.19 -9.01
N PHE A 177 10.01 -16.36 -8.99
CA PHE A 177 9.08 -15.25 -9.08
C PHE A 177 8.54 -14.78 -7.73
N ILE A 178 8.44 -15.66 -6.71
CA ILE A 178 7.79 -15.32 -5.43
C ILE A 178 8.76 -15.46 -4.26
N SER A 179 8.95 -14.37 -3.51
CA SER A 179 9.69 -14.39 -2.23
C SER A 179 9.01 -15.28 -1.19
N PRO A 180 9.77 -15.96 -0.32
CA PRO A 180 9.22 -16.50 0.93
C PRO A 180 8.46 -15.44 1.73
N SER A 181 8.93 -14.18 1.76
CA SER A 181 8.22 -13.09 2.46
C SER A 181 6.88 -12.74 1.82
N GLU A 182 6.77 -12.80 0.49
CA GLU A 182 5.55 -12.49 -0.26
C GLU A 182 4.49 -13.58 -0.01
N ILE A 183 4.91 -14.85 0.10
CA ILE A 183 4.04 -15.96 0.50
C ILE A 183 3.46 -15.70 1.90
N VAL A 184 4.28 -15.24 2.84
CA VAL A 184 3.81 -14.89 4.20
C VAL A 184 2.80 -13.74 4.14
N PHE A 185 3.07 -12.69 3.37
CA PHE A 185 2.14 -11.56 3.24
C PHE A 185 0.79 -11.99 2.64
N LEU A 186 0.83 -12.81 1.59
CA LEU A 186 -0.37 -13.36 0.95
C LEU A 186 -1.13 -14.29 1.89
N LEU A 187 -0.44 -15.14 2.67
CA LEU A 187 -1.07 -16.02 3.64
C LEU A 187 -1.79 -15.22 4.74
N CYS A 188 -1.13 -14.21 5.32
CA CYS A 188 -1.75 -13.31 6.30
C CYS A 188 -2.95 -12.56 5.70
N PHE A 189 -2.88 -12.19 4.42
CA PHE A 189 -4.00 -11.57 3.70
C PHE A 189 -5.18 -12.52 3.50
N ILE A 190 -4.93 -13.76 3.06
CA ILE A 190 -5.97 -14.77 2.86
C ILE A 190 -6.62 -15.12 4.19
N CYS A 191 -5.84 -15.34 5.25
CA CYS A 191 -6.39 -15.62 6.59
C CYS A 191 -7.29 -14.47 7.07
N PHE A 192 -6.87 -13.22 6.89
CA PHE A 192 -7.72 -12.07 7.19
C PHE A 192 -9.04 -12.07 6.42
N LEU A 193 -9.03 -12.34 5.11
CA LEU A 193 -10.27 -12.41 4.32
C LEU A 193 -11.20 -13.53 4.80
N VAL A 194 -10.64 -14.69 5.14
CA VAL A 194 -11.40 -15.83 5.69
C VAL A 194 -12.04 -15.44 7.03
N PHE A 195 -11.29 -14.83 7.95
CA PHE A 195 -11.84 -14.42 9.24
C PHE A 195 -12.78 -13.23 9.14
N LEU A 196 -12.61 -12.34 8.15
CA LEU A 196 -13.57 -11.28 7.85
C LEU A 196 -14.90 -11.89 7.40
N TYR A 197 -14.86 -12.87 6.50
CA TYR A 197 -16.05 -13.60 6.07
C TYR A 197 -16.71 -14.37 7.21
N LEU A 198 -15.93 -15.09 8.03
CA LEU A 198 -16.46 -15.82 9.19
C LEU A 198 -17.08 -14.90 10.23
N GLU A 199 -16.50 -13.72 10.48
CA GLU A 199 -17.07 -12.74 11.39
C GLU A 199 -18.41 -12.20 10.86
N ILE A 200 -18.52 -11.93 9.55
CA ILE A 200 -19.77 -11.50 8.91
C ILE A 200 -20.84 -12.59 8.97
N ASP A 201 -20.47 -13.88 8.85
CA ASP A 201 -21.43 -15.00 8.84
C ASP A 201 -21.85 -15.45 10.24
N LYS A 202 -20.94 -15.42 11.22
CA LYS A 202 -21.14 -16.02 12.55
C LYS A 202 -21.29 -15.02 13.70
N GLU A 203 -20.86 -13.77 13.52
CA GLU A 203 -20.96 -12.69 14.52
C GLU A 203 -20.48 -13.11 15.92
N SER A 204 -19.33 -13.78 16.02
CA SER A 204 -18.80 -14.30 17.28
C SER A 204 -17.70 -13.40 17.82
N LYS A 205 -17.76 -13.06 19.12
CA LYS A 205 -16.69 -12.32 19.81
C LYS A 205 -15.30 -12.92 19.57
N VAL A 206 -15.21 -14.26 19.48
CA VAL A 206 -13.94 -14.95 19.23
C VAL A 206 -13.41 -14.62 17.84
N PHE A 207 -14.27 -14.66 16.81
CA PHE A 207 -13.87 -14.34 15.44
C PHE A 207 -13.52 -12.86 15.29
N TYR A 208 -14.24 -11.96 15.96
CA TYR A 208 -13.87 -10.54 16.05
C TYR A 208 -12.44 -10.32 16.55
N TYR A 209 -12.04 -10.95 17.67
CA TYR A 209 -10.68 -10.79 18.20
C TYR A 209 -9.62 -11.45 17.30
N ILE A 210 -9.94 -12.58 16.68
CA ILE A 210 -9.04 -13.22 15.71
C ILE A 210 -8.87 -12.34 14.47
N LEU A 211 -9.95 -11.75 13.96
CA LEU A 211 -9.92 -10.80 12.85
C LEU A 211 -9.04 -9.60 13.20
N LEU A 212 -9.21 -9.02 14.39
CA LEU A 212 -8.38 -7.91 14.86
C LEU A 212 -6.90 -8.30 14.99
N ALA A 213 -6.61 -9.51 15.45
CA ALA A 213 -5.24 -10.03 15.50
C ALA A 213 -4.62 -10.14 14.10
N PHE A 214 -5.35 -10.64 13.11
CA PHE A 214 -4.88 -10.69 11.72
C PHE A 214 -4.74 -9.30 11.11
N PHE A 215 -5.62 -8.36 11.47
CA PHE A 215 -5.53 -6.96 11.06
C PHE A 215 -4.19 -6.34 11.49
N ILE A 216 -3.79 -6.54 12.75
CA ILE A 216 -2.50 -6.07 13.28
C ILE A 216 -1.34 -6.86 12.65
N LEU A 217 -1.48 -8.19 12.54
CA LEU A 217 -0.43 -9.09 12.01
C LEU A 217 -0.01 -8.71 10.58
N GLN A 218 -0.95 -8.31 9.73
CA GLN A 218 -0.65 -7.84 8.37
C GLN A 218 0.26 -6.62 8.32
N HIS A 219 0.29 -5.81 9.37
CA HIS A 219 1.09 -4.59 9.41
C HIS A 219 2.48 -4.80 10.02
N ILE A 220 2.72 -5.91 10.72
CA ILE A 220 4.04 -6.26 11.26
C ILE A 220 5.11 -6.30 10.14
N PRO A 221 4.87 -6.93 8.97
CA PRO A 221 5.78 -6.85 7.83
C PRO A 221 6.13 -5.43 7.38
N ILE A 222 5.16 -4.51 7.42
CA ILE A 222 5.34 -3.11 7.01
C ILE A 222 6.35 -2.44 7.95
N ILE A 223 6.16 -2.60 9.27
CA ILE A 223 7.11 -2.10 10.28
C ILE A 223 8.50 -2.69 10.02
N ILE A 224 8.60 -4.02 9.91
CA ILE A 224 9.89 -4.70 9.73
C ILE A 224 10.60 -4.17 8.47
N LEU A 225 9.89 -4.06 7.34
CA LEU A 225 10.46 -3.57 6.09
C LEU A 225 10.89 -2.10 6.18
N VAL A 226 10.08 -1.25 6.81
CA VAL A 226 10.46 0.15 7.05
C VAL A 226 11.72 0.24 7.89
N PHE A 227 11.81 -0.51 8.98
CA PHE A 227 13.02 -0.55 9.82
C PHE A 227 14.22 -1.04 9.02
N MET A 228 14.09 -2.15 8.28
CA MET A 228 15.17 -2.67 7.45
C MET A 228 15.66 -1.64 6.41
N ILE A 229 14.75 -0.90 5.76
CA ILE A 229 15.11 0.10 4.75
C ILE A 229 15.71 1.35 5.40
N SER A 230 15.11 1.84 6.49
CA SER A 230 15.48 3.10 7.14
C SER A 230 16.81 3.01 7.88
N PHE A 231 17.15 1.82 8.42
CA PHE A 231 18.39 1.57 9.15
C PHE A 231 19.43 0.78 8.35
N SER A 232 19.20 0.55 7.05
CA SER A 232 20.21 -0.07 6.18
C SER A 232 21.45 0.80 6.08
N LEU A 233 22.62 0.29 6.46
CA LEU A 233 23.89 1.03 6.35
C LEU A 233 24.52 0.97 4.95
N SER A 234 23.80 0.42 3.95
CA SER A 234 24.33 0.31 2.60
C SER A 234 24.63 1.71 2.02
N PRO A 235 25.85 1.93 1.47
CA PRO A 235 26.22 3.20 0.84
C PRO A 235 25.35 3.52 -0.38
N GLU A 236 24.73 2.51 -0.98
CA GLU A 236 23.92 2.60 -2.20
C GLU A 236 22.42 2.48 -1.94
N GLY A 237 22.03 2.48 -0.67
CA GLY A 237 20.62 2.48 -0.29
C GLY A 237 19.94 3.84 -0.51
N PRO A 238 18.67 3.97 -0.08
CA PRO A 238 17.96 5.24 -0.10
C PRO A 238 18.76 6.36 0.59
N THR A 239 18.60 7.60 0.14
CA THR A 239 19.29 8.74 0.78
C THR A 239 18.85 8.90 2.24
N LYS A 240 19.68 9.53 3.10
CA LYS A 240 19.30 9.84 4.49
C LYS A 240 17.94 10.56 4.57
N LYS A 241 17.71 11.51 3.65
CA LYS A 241 16.43 12.23 3.53
C LYS A 241 15.27 11.29 3.22
N SER A 242 15.43 10.41 2.21
CA SER A 242 14.42 9.41 1.85
C SER A 242 14.09 8.50 3.05
N ARG A 243 15.09 8.04 3.80
CA ARG A 243 14.90 7.17 4.98
C ARG A 243 14.11 7.86 6.09
N VAL A 244 14.42 9.13 6.37
CA VAL A 244 13.69 9.93 7.36
C VAL A 244 12.22 10.12 6.94
N LEU A 245 11.97 10.44 5.67
CA LEU A 245 10.60 10.56 5.14
C LEU A 245 9.83 9.24 5.24
N LEU A 246 10.47 8.11 4.89
CA LEU A 246 9.86 6.79 5.01
C LEU A 246 9.52 6.44 6.47
N PHE A 247 10.45 6.71 7.39
CA PHE A 247 10.28 6.44 8.82
C PHE A 247 9.13 7.26 9.42
N PHE A 248 9.08 8.57 9.14
CA PHE A 248 7.96 9.41 9.60
C PHE A 248 6.63 8.99 8.96
N GLY A 249 6.63 8.66 7.66
CA GLY A 249 5.45 8.10 7.00
C GLY A 249 4.93 6.86 7.73
N ALA A 250 5.82 5.94 8.11
CA ALA A 250 5.43 4.75 8.86
C ALA A 250 4.92 5.04 10.28
N ILE A 251 5.52 6.00 11.00
CA ILE A 251 5.05 6.42 12.34
C ILE A 251 3.62 6.96 12.23
N PHE A 252 3.37 7.89 11.31
CA PHE A 252 2.03 8.42 11.11
C PHE A 252 1.08 7.36 10.59
N ASN A 253 1.56 6.36 9.85
CA ASN A 253 0.73 5.24 9.42
C ASN A 253 0.32 4.28 10.56
N LEU A 254 0.90 4.37 11.77
CA LEU A 254 0.51 3.52 12.89
C LEU A 254 -0.95 3.74 13.32
N SER A 255 -1.51 4.94 13.11
CA SER A 255 -2.94 5.21 13.32
C SER A 255 -3.83 4.26 12.52
N ASN A 256 -3.39 3.87 11.33
CA ASN A 256 -4.13 2.99 10.42
C ASN A 256 -4.11 1.52 10.85
N TYR A 257 -3.29 1.12 11.83
CA TYR A 257 -3.10 -0.30 12.18
C TYR A 257 -4.27 -0.86 12.96
N LEU A 258 -5.12 0.02 13.49
CA LEU A 258 -6.38 -0.33 14.09
C LEU A 258 -7.50 0.28 13.24
N PRO A 259 -8.59 -0.47 13.00
CA PRO A 259 -9.71 0.06 12.27
C PRO A 259 -10.39 1.17 13.08
N LEU A 260 -11.01 2.10 12.38
CA LEU A 260 -11.59 3.31 12.98
C LEU A 260 -12.62 3.01 14.09
N PHE A 261 -13.37 1.91 13.96
CA PHE A 261 -14.35 1.50 14.97
C PHE A 261 -13.71 1.11 16.30
N VAL A 262 -12.46 0.61 16.28
CA VAL A 262 -11.70 0.33 17.51
C VAL A 262 -11.28 1.64 18.15
N TRP A 263 -10.78 2.61 17.36
CA TRP A 263 -10.44 3.94 17.86
C TRP A 263 -11.65 4.64 18.49
N ALA A 264 -12.82 4.55 17.88
CA ALA A 264 -14.04 5.15 18.41
C ALA A 264 -14.48 4.57 19.77
N GLN A 265 -14.05 3.36 20.13
CA GLN A 265 -14.33 2.76 21.44
C GLN A 265 -13.38 3.27 22.54
N PHE A 266 -12.13 3.59 22.18
CA PHE A 266 -11.10 4.02 23.14
C PHE A 266 -11.00 5.53 23.31
N LEU A 267 -11.35 6.29 22.27
CA LEU A 267 -11.28 7.74 22.30
C LEU A 267 -12.52 8.32 22.98
N PRO A 268 -12.38 9.41 23.76
CA PRO A 268 -13.54 10.06 24.35
C PRO A 268 -14.47 10.57 23.25
N GLY A 269 -15.77 10.35 23.44
CA GLY A 269 -16.80 10.87 22.53
C GLY A 269 -16.89 12.39 22.53
N GLY A 270 -17.64 12.92 21.57
CA GLY A 270 -17.93 14.36 21.43
C GLY A 270 -17.03 15.10 20.45
N CYS A 271 -17.31 16.40 20.29
CA CYS A 271 -16.64 17.31 19.37
C CYS A 271 -15.70 18.21 20.16
N HIS A 272 -14.45 17.78 20.36
CA HIS A 272 -13.48 18.57 21.14
C HIS A 272 -13.10 19.87 20.43
N LEU A 273 -12.95 19.79 19.11
CA LEU A 273 -12.94 20.96 18.24
C LEU A 273 -14.37 21.11 17.69
N TYR A 274 -14.86 22.34 17.55
CA TYR A 274 -16.23 22.63 17.08
C TYR A 274 -16.64 21.84 15.81
N ILE A 275 -15.66 21.46 15.00
CA ILE A 275 -15.83 20.75 13.72
C ILE A 275 -15.22 19.34 13.74
N MET A 276 -14.37 18.97 14.72
CA MET A 276 -13.61 17.72 14.68
C MET A 276 -13.65 16.94 16.00
N SER A 277 -13.83 15.63 15.84
CA SER A 277 -13.68 14.62 16.89
C SER A 277 -12.24 14.12 17.01
N TYR A 278 -11.92 13.37 18.07
CA TYR A 278 -10.62 12.70 18.17
C TYR A 278 -10.39 11.68 17.05
N VAL A 279 -11.47 11.04 16.58
CA VAL A 279 -11.43 10.09 15.46
C VAL A 279 -11.00 10.78 14.17
N ASP A 280 -11.43 12.03 13.98
CA ASP A 280 -11.03 12.86 12.83
C ASP A 280 -9.53 13.21 12.88
N LEU A 281 -8.98 13.47 14.07
CA LEU A 281 -7.54 13.73 14.24
C LEU A 281 -6.68 12.52 13.88
N ILE A 282 -7.11 11.31 14.26
CA ILE A 282 -6.46 10.07 13.85
C ILE A 282 -6.47 9.92 12.33
N GLN A 283 -7.55 10.31 11.66
CA GLN A 283 -7.61 10.29 10.19
C GLN A 283 -6.76 11.36 9.51
N ILE A 284 -6.52 12.51 10.16
CA ILE A 284 -5.54 13.48 9.66
C ILE A 284 -4.13 12.87 9.63
N PHE A 285 -3.77 11.99 10.58
CA PHE A 285 -2.46 11.33 10.56
C PHE A 285 -2.30 10.43 9.33
N ASP A 286 -3.37 9.82 8.84
CA ASP A 286 -3.36 9.04 7.61
C ASP A 286 -3.01 9.92 6.40
N PHE A 287 -3.51 11.15 6.36
CA PHE A 287 -3.15 12.13 5.32
C PHE A 287 -1.69 12.56 5.41
N VAL A 288 -1.18 12.79 6.64
CA VAL A 288 0.22 13.14 6.86
C VAL A 288 1.15 12.00 6.45
N SER A 289 0.81 10.76 6.80
CA SER A 289 1.49 9.53 6.37
C SER A 289 1.57 9.45 4.84
N LEU A 290 0.44 9.67 4.15
CA LEU A 290 0.35 9.68 2.69
C LEU A 290 1.33 10.68 2.06
N LEU A 291 1.38 11.89 2.60
CA LEU A 291 2.28 12.94 2.13
C LEU A 291 3.75 12.52 2.30
N PHE A 292 4.12 11.93 3.43
CA PHE A 292 5.47 11.46 3.68
C PHE A 292 5.88 10.33 2.71
N PHE A 293 5.01 9.35 2.46
CA PHE A 293 5.28 8.31 1.47
C PHE A 293 5.43 8.88 0.05
N PHE A 294 4.65 9.90 -0.31
CA PHE A 294 4.76 10.55 -1.61
C PHE A 294 6.09 11.31 -1.74
N LEU A 295 6.47 12.07 -0.71
CA LEU A 295 7.74 12.77 -0.66
C LEU A 295 8.94 11.81 -0.67
N PHE A 296 8.81 10.65 -0.01
CA PHE A 296 9.79 9.56 -0.10
C PHE A 296 9.98 9.10 -1.56
N LEU A 297 8.88 8.81 -2.27
CA LEU A 297 8.94 8.40 -3.68
C LEU A 297 9.55 9.46 -4.59
N ARG A 298 9.20 10.74 -4.36
CA ARG A 298 9.81 11.86 -5.09
C ARG A 298 11.32 11.93 -4.84
N SER A 299 11.75 11.79 -3.58
CA SER A 299 13.17 11.81 -3.20
C SER A 299 13.94 10.65 -3.86
N GLU A 300 13.37 9.44 -3.86
CA GLU A 300 13.96 8.28 -4.52
C GLU A 300 13.98 8.42 -6.05
N TYR A 301 12.95 9.01 -6.65
CA TYR A 301 12.92 9.27 -8.09
C TYR A 301 14.08 10.16 -8.52
N VAL A 302 14.35 11.26 -7.82
CA VAL A 302 15.45 12.19 -8.16
C VAL A 302 16.79 11.46 -8.12
N ARG A 303 17.05 10.66 -7.08
CA ARG A 303 18.26 9.82 -6.99
C ARG A 303 18.38 8.86 -8.18
N ASN A 304 17.30 8.15 -8.51
CA ASN A 304 17.30 7.19 -9.62
C ASN A 304 17.53 7.87 -10.97
N VAL A 305 17.03 9.09 -11.18
CA VAL A 305 17.27 9.86 -12.41
C VAL A 305 18.76 10.15 -12.57
N GLU A 306 19.42 10.60 -11.51
CA GLU A 306 20.86 10.88 -11.52
C GLU A 306 21.66 9.61 -11.84
N GLU A 307 21.37 8.49 -11.18
CA GLU A 307 22.01 7.20 -11.44
C GLU A 307 21.83 6.74 -12.89
N CYS A 308 20.61 6.86 -13.44
CA CYS A 308 20.33 6.46 -14.82
C CYS A 308 21.08 7.31 -15.85
N ILE A 309 21.22 8.61 -15.60
CA ILE A 309 21.99 9.51 -16.46
C ILE A 309 23.47 9.10 -16.44
N TRP A 310 24.04 8.86 -15.26
CA TRP A 310 25.44 8.45 -15.14
C TRP A 310 25.72 7.12 -15.83
N THR A 311 24.86 6.11 -15.65
CA THR A 311 24.97 4.83 -16.35
C THR A 311 24.84 4.99 -17.86
N ALA A 312 23.91 5.81 -18.34
CA ALA A 312 23.77 6.05 -19.78
C ALA A 312 25.01 6.76 -20.36
N VAL A 313 25.55 7.75 -19.65
CA VAL A 313 26.77 8.46 -20.07
C VAL A 313 27.98 7.54 -20.07
N SER A 314 28.15 6.69 -19.04
CA SER A 314 29.27 5.75 -18.98
C SER A 314 29.20 4.72 -20.11
N GLN A 315 28.02 4.16 -20.38
CA GLN A 315 27.82 3.21 -21.49
C GLN A 315 28.14 3.85 -22.85
N ILE A 316 27.77 5.12 -23.05
CA ILE A 316 28.11 5.88 -24.27
C ILE A 316 29.64 6.05 -24.33
N GLN A 317 30.29 6.50 -23.26
CA GLN A 317 31.74 6.67 -23.23
C GLN A 317 32.50 5.37 -23.50
N ASP A 318 32.08 4.25 -22.91
CA ASP A 318 32.69 2.93 -23.13
C ASP A 318 32.48 2.46 -24.58
N THR A 319 31.31 2.73 -25.17
CA THR A 319 31.02 2.40 -26.57
C THR A 319 31.85 3.25 -27.55
N PHE A 320 32.14 4.50 -27.18
CA PHE A 320 32.89 5.45 -27.99
C PHE A 320 34.33 5.67 -27.47
N ASP A 321 34.91 4.74 -26.69
CA ASP A 321 36.27 4.93 -26.19
C ASP A 321 37.26 4.79 -27.35
N PHE A 322 37.57 5.93 -27.97
CA PHE A 322 38.47 6.10 -29.11
C PHE A 322 39.92 5.71 -28.81
N ARG A 323 40.25 5.29 -27.58
CA ARG A 323 41.57 4.77 -27.20
C ARG A 323 41.93 3.44 -27.87
N LEU A 324 40.95 2.76 -28.46
CA LEU A 324 41.13 1.53 -29.23
C LEU A 324 41.40 1.77 -30.74
N PHE A 325 41.49 3.03 -31.18
CA PHE A 325 41.88 3.43 -32.54
C PHE A 325 43.17 4.25 -32.54
#